data_AF-A0A517YPQ9-F1
#
_entry.id   AF-A0A517YPQ9-F1
#
_cell.length_a   1.000
_cell.length_b   1.000
_cell.length_c   1.000
_cell.angle_alpha   90.00
_cell.angle_beta   90.00
_cell.angle_gamma   90.00
#
_symmetry.space_group_name_H-M   'P 1'
#
loop_
_entity.id
_entity.type
_entity.pdbx_description
1 polymer ?
#
loop_
_entity_poly.entity_id
_entity_poly.type
_entity_poly.pdbx_seq_one_letter_code
_entity_poly.pdbx_strand_id
1 'polypeptide(L)'
;MFSIHLRRVAALCCLIATVSFLTTSYASAVTYPSGVEEVSAPTNKYTSGRSRTIDSLIVHTVEGGTLDGTVNYFKNTDRNISVHYVIDKNGDVVQMVDSWDTAWTQNYYNSRSIGFEMVGYAGQASTWYYQPWESKYGTTYNNLRPNVDKLANICAYFIDHPTWKQGAKYDIPFQRIQGDAYDYPNNTLNMPGIGGHYQVTPGNKTDPGIYFPWDDLMLFVDSYLENNENIYWPVQVPEPASILLLSLGSLALIRRR
;
A
#
# COMPACT_ATOMS: atom_id res chain seq x y z
N MET A 1 80.87 -33.46 22.03
CA MET A 1 80.05 -34.51 21.39
C MET A 1 78.65 -34.38 21.98
N PHE A 2 77.63 -34.13 21.14
CA PHE A 2 76.19 -33.99 21.45
C PHE A 2 75.79 -32.76 22.30
N SER A 3 74.71 -32.01 22.04
CA SER A 3 73.59 -32.11 21.09
C SER A 3 73.01 -30.70 20.89
N ILE A 4 72.63 -30.36 19.65
CA ILE A 4 71.91 -29.13 19.28
C ILE A 4 70.41 -29.41 19.46
N HIS A 5 69.71 -28.63 20.27
CA HIS A 5 68.25 -28.61 20.28
C HIS A 5 67.72 -27.22 19.91
N LEU A 6 67.30 -27.11 18.65
CA LEU A 6 66.32 -26.14 18.19
C LEU A 6 65.05 -26.27 19.04
N ARG A 7 64.56 -25.16 19.58
CA ARG A 7 63.14 -24.97 19.85
C ARG A 7 62.68 -23.67 19.22
N ARG A 8 61.95 -23.83 18.12
CA ARG A 8 61.12 -22.81 17.49
C ARG A 8 59.96 -22.51 18.45
N VAL A 9 59.72 -21.25 18.76
CA VAL A 9 58.42 -20.79 19.25
C VAL A 9 58.02 -19.63 18.34
N ALA A 10 57.09 -19.92 17.43
CA ALA A 10 56.41 -18.92 16.63
C ALA A 10 55.42 -18.19 17.54
N ALA A 11 55.55 -16.87 17.66
CA ALA A 11 54.56 -16.04 18.33
C ALA A 11 53.35 -15.88 17.40
N LEU A 12 52.21 -16.46 17.79
CA LEU A 12 50.94 -16.33 17.13
C LEU A 12 50.30 -14.99 17.55
N CYS A 13 50.38 -13.97 16.70
CA CYS A 13 49.61 -12.74 16.87
C CYS A 13 48.13 -13.01 16.56
N CYS A 14 47.33 -13.31 17.59
CA CYS A 14 45.87 -13.27 17.47
C CYS A 14 45.40 -11.81 17.51
N LEU A 15 45.19 -11.23 16.32
CA LEU A 15 44.43 -9.98 16.18
C LEU A 15 42.95 -10.32 16.34
N ILE A 16 42.38 -10.08 17.53
CA ILE A 16 40.93 -10.15 17.72
C ILE A 16 40.35 -8.89 17.07
N ALA A 17 39.91 -9.01 15.82
CA ALA A 17 39.07 -7.99 15.21
C ALA A 17 37.67 -8.10 15.85
N THR A 18 37.39 -7.25 16.82
CA THR A 18 36.02 -7.03 17.30
C THR A 18 35.25 -6.36 16.17
N VAL A 19 34.47 -7.12 15.40
CA VAL A 19 33.47 -6.58 14.49
C VAL A 19 32.32 -6.08 15.35
N SER A 20 32.35 -4.81 15.70
CA SER A 20 31.20 -4.13 16.29
C SER A 20 30.12 -4.04 15.22
N PHE A 21 29.11 -4.90 15.29
CA PHE A 21 27.87 -4.72 14.54
C PHE A 21 27.19 -3.46 15.09
N LEU A 22 27.38 -2.32 14.43
CA LEU A 22 26.50 -1.18 14.59
C LEU A 22 25.14 -1.62 14.03
N THR A 23 24.23 -2.05 14.90
CA THR A 23 22.82 -2.09 14.55
C THR A 23 22.35 -0.65 14.48
N THR A 24 22.44 -0.03 13.31
CA THR A 24 21.64 1.16 13.01
C THR A 24 20.19 0.70 13.06
N SER A 25 19.50 0.95 14.17
CA SER A 25 18.05 1.01 14.16
C SER A 25 17.70 2.17 13.25
N TYR A 26 17.41 1.89 11.98
CA TYR A 26 16.71 2.84 11.15
C TYR A 26 15.38 3.08 11.88
N ALA A 27 15.21 4.27 12.47
CA ALA A 27 13.88 4.75 12.76
C ALA A 27 13.15 4.75 11.42
N SER A 28 11.95 4.18 11.38
CA SER A 28 11.15 4.19 10.17
C SER A 28 11.05 5.62 9.64
N ALA A 29 11.33 5.81 8.36
CA ALA A 29 11.32 7.12 7.73
C ALA A 29 9.89 7.62 7.52
N VAL A 30 8.96 6.70 7.27
CA VAL A 30 7.54 7.04 7.09
C VAL A 30 6.91 7.28 8.46
N THR A 31 6.10 8.32 8.62
CA THR A 31 5.32 8.52 9.86
C THR A 31 3.89 8.03 9.66
N TYR A 32 3.30 7.43 10.70
CA TYR A 32 1.87 7.08 10.68
C TYR A 32 1.02 8.33 10.48
N PRO A 33 -0.04 8.31 9.63
CA PRO A 33 -0.80 9.51 9.37
C PRO A 33 -1.40 10.11 10.63
N SER A 34 -1.27 11.42 10.79
CA SER A 34 -2.06 12.16 11.77
C SER A 34 -3.55 12.16 11.38
N GLY A 35 -4.41 12.29 12.39
CA GLY A 35 -5.85 12.46 12.20
C GLY A 35 -6.60 11.18 11.83
N VAL A 36 -6.01 10.00 12.11
CA VAL A 36 -6.75 8.73 12.07
C VAL A 36 -7.64 8.65 13.29
N GLU A 37 -8.96 8.67 13.08
CA GLU A 37 -9.93 8.45 14.15
C GLU A 37 -10.06 6.95 14.43
N GLU A 38 -10.07 6.55 15.69
CA GLU A 38 -10.30 5.16 16.07
C GLU A 38 -11.77 4.96 16.47
N VAL A 39 -12.50 4.17 15.67
CA VAL A 39 -13.88 3.77 15.98
C VAL A 39 -13.98 2.27 15.88
N SER A 40 -13.76 1.58 17.00
CA SER A 40 -13.65 0.11 17.01
C SER A 40 -14.91 -0.58 16.46
N ALA A 41 -14.67 -1.53 15.54
CA ALA A 41 -15.67 -2.49 15.12
C ALA A 41 -16.08 -3.39 16.31
N PRO A 42 -17.31 -3.93 16.32
CA PRO A 42 -17.73 -4.88 17.34
C PRO A 42 -16.80 -6.11 17.38
N THR A 43 -16.48 -6.60 18.58
CA THR A 43 -15.51 -7.70 18.80
C THR A 43 -15.92 -9.03 18.18
N ASN A 44 -17.18 -9.19 17.78
CA ASN A 44 -17.69 -10.37 17.07
C ASN A 44 -17.59 -10.25 15.53
N LYS A 45 -16.82 -9.29 15.01
CA LYS A 45 -16.67 -8.99 13.57
C LYS A 45 -15.27 -9.13 13.02
N TYR A 46 -14.32 -9.55 13.84
CA TYR A 46 -12.96 -9.81 13.45
C TYR A 46 -12.43 -10.96 14.29
N THR A 47 -11.33 -11.57 13.85
CA THR A 47 -10.63 -12.56 14.66
C THR A 47 -9.49 -11.86 15.37
N SER A 48 -9.40 -11.99 16.69
CA SER A 48 -8.27 -11.40 17.40
C SER A 48 -6.95 -12.09 17.00
N GLY A 49 -5.91 -11.29 16.80
CA GLY A 49 -4.60 -11.72 16.36
C GLY A 49 -4.52 -12.04 14.86
N ARG A 50 -3.32 -12.45 14.47
CA ARG A 50 -2.99 -12.92 13.12
C ARG A 50 -2.56 -14.38 13.16
N SER A 51 -3.04 -15.16 12.20
CA SER A 51 -2.56 -16.52 11.96
C SER A 51 -1.46 -16.61 10.90
N ARG A 52 -1.14 -15.49 10.24
CA ARG A 52 -0.13 -15.39 9.20
C ARG A 52 0.61 -14.05 9.28
N THR A 53 1.79 -14.01 8.69
CA THR A 53 2.46 -12.75 8.32
C THR A 53 1.53 -11.90 7.47
N ILE A 54 1.53 -10.60 7.75
CA ILE A 54 0.79 -9.61 6.99
C ILE A 54 1.70 -9.15 5.86
N ASP A 55 1.38 -9.50 4.63
CA ASP A 55 2.22 -9.27 3.45
C ASP A 55 1.45 -8.60 2.29
N SER A 56 0.19 -8.22 2.54
CA SER A 56 -0.69 -7.70 1.52
C SER A 56 -1.51 -6.49 2.01
N LEU A 57 -1.77 -5.56 1.10
CA LEU A 57 -2.62 -4.39 1.31
C LEU A 57 -3.74 -4.44 0.27
N ILE A 58 -4.99 -4.58 0.69
CA ILE A 58 -6.13 -4.78 -0.21
C ILE A 58 -7.06 -3.57 -0.19
N VAL A 59 -7.26 -2.99 -1.37
CA VAL A 59 -8.11 -1.82 -1.58
C VAL A 59 -9.49 -2.25 -2.05
N HIS A 60 -10.49 -1.67 -1.42
CA HIS A 60 -11.92 -1.82 -1.70
C HIS A 60 -12.54 -0.46 -2.01
N THR A 61 -13.73 -0.51 -2.58
CA THR A 61 -14.63 0.64 -2.65
C THR A 61 -15.94 0.24 -2.00
N VAL A 62 -16.47 1.12 -1.14
CA VAL A 62 -17.61 0.80 -0.26
C VAL A 62 -18.91 0.55 -1.03
N GLU A 63 -19.06 1.16 -2.20
CA GLU A 63 -20.36 1.34 -2.89
C GLU A 63 -21.35 2.16 -2.05
N GLY A 64 -20.82 3.18 -1.38
CA GLY A 64 -21.52 4.02 -0.41
C GLY A 64 -21.07 5.49 -0.43
N GLY A 65 -21.93 6.38 0.05
CA GLY A 65 -21.79 7.82 -0.19
C GLY A 65 -21.02 8.63 0.85
N THR A 66 -20.89 8.15 2.09
CA THR A 66 -20.35 8.93 3.23
C THR A 66 -19.50 8.09 4.19
N LEU A 67 -18.57 8.74 4.88
CA LEU A 67 -17.77 8.13 5.95
C LEU A 67 -18.66 7.56 7.06
N ASP A 68 -19.51 8.39 7.66
CA ASP A 68 -20.40 7.99 8.77
C ASP A 68 -21.33 6.84 8.39
N GLY A 69 -21.90 6.87 7.18
CA GLY A 69 -22.75 5.79 6.68
C GLY A 69 -21.99 4.47 6.58
N THR A 70 -20.74 4.53 6.13
CA THR A 70 -19.85 3.37 6.01
C THR A 70 -19.44 2.83 7.38
N VAL A 71 -19.01 3.70 8.29
CA VAL A 71 -18.64 3.31 9.65
C VAL A 71 -19.85 2.70 10.37
N ASN A 72 -21.04 3.29 10.25
CA ASN A 72 -22.27 2.72 10.81
C ASN A 72 -22.64 1.37 10.18
N TYR A 73 -22.37 1.17 8.89
CA TYR A 73 -22.56 -0.11 8.23
C TYR A 73 -21.68 -1.21 8.86
N PHE A 74 -20.39 -0.93 9.09
CA PHE A 74 -19.47 -1.89 9.71
C PHE A 74 -19.66 -2.06 11.23
N LYS A 75 -20.38 -1.14 11.89
CA LYS A 75 -20.80 -1.30 13.30
C LYS A 75 -22.01 -2.21 13.48
N ASN A 76 -22.73 -2.56 12.41
CA ASN A 76 -23.92 -3.40 12.51
C ASN A 76 -23.57 -4.84 12.88
N THR A 77 -24.04 -5.29 14.06
CA THR A 77 -23.75 -6.62 14.62
C THR A 77 -24.39 -7.78 13.87
N ASP A 78 -25.29 -7.54 12.92
CA ASP A 78 -25.96 -8.58 12.15
C ASP A 78 -25.22 -8.94 10.85
N ARG A 79 -24.14 -8.23 10.50
CA ARG A 79 -23.38 -8.43 9.25
C ARG A 79 -21.99 -9.00 9.49
N ASN A 80 -21.62 -10.14 8.90
CA ASN A 80 -20.31 -10.75 9.14
C ASN A 80 -19.20 -10.16 8.26
N ILE A 81 -18.97 -8.86 8.40
CA ILE A 81 -17.97 -8.10 7.63
C ILE A 81 -17.38 -6.99 8.51
N SER A 82 -16.08 -6.72 8.37
CA SER A 82 -15.37 -5.60 8.99
C SER A 82 -14.20 -5.18 8.11
N VAL A 83 -13.58 -4.04 8.38
CA VAL A 83 -12.41 -3.53 7.65
C VAL A 83 -11.42 -2.90 8.64
N HIS A 84 -10.14 -2.80 8.27
CA HIS A 84 -9.17 -2.09 9.11
C HIS A 84 -9.34 -0.58 8.99
N TYR A 85 -9.43 -0.04 7.77
CA TYR A 85 -9.53 1.39 7.51
C TYR A 85 -10.70 1.73 6.59
N VAL A 86 -11.41 2.82 6.89
CA VAL A 86 -12.34 3.48 5.98
C VAL A 86 -11.77 4.87 5.66
N ILE A 87 -11.65 5.21 4.38
CA ILE A 87 -11.07 6.48 3.93
C ILE A 87 -12.11 7.25 3.11
N ASP A 88 -12.48 8.45 3.58
CA ASP A 88 -13.38 9.34 2.88
C ASP A 88 -12.69 10.09 1.75
N LYS A 89 -13.48 10.64 0.81
CA LYS A 89 -12.98 11.29 -0.41
C LYS A 89 -12.10 12.51 -0.11
N ASN A 90 -12.29 13.16 1.04
CA ASN A 90 -11.49 14.30 1.53
C ASN A 90 -10.19 13.87 2.24
N GLY A 91 -9.94 12.56 2.41
CA GLY A 91 -8.79 12.00 3.09
C GLY A 91 -8.94 11.85 4.61
N ASP A 92 -10.14 12.12 5.17
CA ASP A 92 -10.46 11.72 6.53
C ASP A 92 -10.50 10.20 6.62
N VAL A 93 -10.03 9.65 7.73
CA VAL A 93 -9.84 8.21 7.87
C VAL A 93 -10.23 7.74 9.25
N VAL A 94 -10.95 6.62 9.27
CA VAL A 94 -11.34 5.91 10.48
C VAL A 94 -10.69 4.53 10.47
N GLN A 95 -9.97 4.21 11.54
CA GLN A 95 -9.53 2.84 11.82
C GLN A 95 -10.59 2.12 12.64
N MET A 96 -11.08 0.98 12.14
CA MET A 96 -12.12 0.19 12.78
C MET A 96 -11.61 -1.12 13.40
N VAL A 97 -10.59 -1.76 12.81
CA VAL A 97 -9.96 -2.97 13.35
C VAL A 97 -8.47 -2.70 13.52
N ASP A 98 -7.91 -3.10 14.67
CA ASP A 98 -6.46 -3.04 14.90
C ASP A 98 -5.75 -3.85 13.82
N SER A 99 -4.68 -3.33 13.24
CA SER A 99 -3.96 -4.01 12.14
C SER A 99 -3.29 -5.32 12.58
N TRP A 100 -3.24 -5.62 13.87
CA TRP A 100 -2.83 -6.91 14.42
C TRP A 100 -3.98 -7.89 14.67
N ASP A 101 -5.22 -7.47 14.50
CA ASP A 101 -6.37 -8.35 14.43
C ASP A 101 -6.75 -8.60 12.97
N THR A 102 -7.46 -9.70 12.71
CA THR A 102 -7.86 -10.10 11.36
C THR A 102 -9.27 -9.59 11.05
N ALA A 103 -9.37 -8.50 10.29
CA ALA A 103 -10.65 -8.04 9.73
C ALA A 103 -11.24 -9.05 8.74
N TRP A 104 -12.57 -9.04 8.57
CA TRP A 104 -13.29 -9.95 7.69
C TRP A 104 -13.78 -9.22 6.43
N THR A 105 -12.93 -9.10 5.41
CA THR A 105 -13.19 -8.29 4.20
C THR A 105 -13.26 -9.09 2.89
N GLN A 106 -12.26 -9.94 2.59
CA GLN A 106 -12.02 -10.50 1.24
C GLN A 106 -11.64 -11.99 1.20
N ASN A 107 -12.20 -12.80 2.12
CA ASN A 107 -12.01 -14.26 2.16
C ASN A 107 -10.58 -14.69 2.60
N TYR A 108 -9.89 -15.52 1.81
CA TYR A 108 -8.65 -16.21 2.21
C TYR A 108 -7.42 -15.28 2.38
N TYR A 109 -7.55 -14.02 1.98
CA TYR A 109 -6.54 -12.99 2.25
C TYR A 109 -6.67 -12.35 3.64
N ASN A 110 -7.79 -12.50 4.34
CA ASN A 110 -8.06 -11.80 5.60
C ASN A 110 -6.91 -11.91 6.62
N SER A 111 -6.34 -13.10 6.80
CA SER A 111 -5.29 -13.34 7.80
C SER A 111 -3.91 -12.77 7.42
N ARG A 112 -3.69 -12.42 6.15
CA ARG A 112 -2.40 -11.92 5.62
C ARG A 112 -2.48 -10.47 5.12
N SER A 113 -3.60 -9.80 5.28
CA SER A 113 -3.78 -8.46 4.71
C SER A 113 -4.33 -7.42 5.68
N ILE A 114 -4.00 -6.17 5.36
CA ILE A 114 -4.71 -4.98 5.84
C ILE A 114 -5.64 -4.54 4.71
N GLY A 115 -6.87 -4.21 5.08
CA GLY A 115 -7.96 -3.90 4.15
C GLY A 115 -8.37 -2.44 4.30
N PHE A 116 -8.66 -1.79 3.17
CA PHE A 116 -9.04 -0.39 3.07
C PHE A 116 -10.34 -0.27 2.30
N GLU A 117 -11.32 0.43 2.87
CA GLU A 117 -12.60 0.74 2.24
C GLU A 117 -12.62 2.21 1.84
N MET A 118 -12.55 2.47 0.54
CA MET A 118 -12.59 3.83 -0.01
C MET A 118 -14.04 4.25 -0.19
N VAL A 119 -14.47 5.35 0.47
CA VAL A 119 -15.84 5.86 0.35
C VAL A 119 -16.11 6.33 -1.07
N GLY A 120 -17.13 5.77 -1.70
CA GLY A 120 -17.57 6.10 -3.05
C GLY A 120 -18.05 4.87 -3.81
N TYR A 121 -17.97 4.94 -5.14
CA TYR A 121 -18.46 3.92 -6.06
C TYR A 121 -17.37 3.55 -7.07
N ALA A 122 -17.10 2.26 -7.24
CA ALA A 122 -16.06 1.73 -8.10
C ALA A 122 -16.28 2.10 -9.57
N GLY A 123 -17.55 2.22 -9.97
CA GLY A 123 -17.97 2.63 -11.31
C GLY A 123 -17.99 4.14 -11.54
N GLN A 124 -17.50 4.98 -10.61
CA GLN A 124 -17.56 6.43 -10.74
C GLN A 124 -16.16 7.06 -10.67
N ALA A 125 -15.73 7.70 -11.76
CA ALA A 125 -14.48 8.45 -11.80
C ALA A 125 -14.45 9.61 -10.78
N SER A 126 -15.61 10.19 -10.47
CA SER A 126 -15.76 11.25 -9.48
C SER A 126 -15.47 10.80 -8.04
N THR A 127 -15.32 9.50 -7.77
CA THR A 127 -14.84 9.00 -6.47
C THR A 127 -13.41 9.44 -6.19
N TRP A 128 -12.60 9.60 -7.24
CA TRP A 128 -11.15 9.81 -7.13
C TRP A 128 -10.75 11.25 -7.42
N TYR A 129 -11.69 12.19 -7.52
CA TYR A 129 -11.45 13.52 -8.08
C TYR A 129 -10.28 14.29 -7.47
N TYR A 130 -9.66 15.13 -8.31
CA TYR A 130 -8.64 16.06 -7.88
C TYR A 130 -9.26 17.23 -7.11
N GLN A 131 -8.66 17.57 -5.97
CA GLN A 131 -8.95 18.78 -5.22
C GLN A 131 -7.82 19.79 -5.48
N PRO A 132 -8.13 21.06 -5.78
CA PRO A 132 -7.15 22.13 -5.73
C PRO A 132 -6.55 22.19 -4.32
N TRP A 133 -5.23 22.03 -4.24
CA TRP A 133 -4.45 21.88 -3.00
C TRP A 133 -4.44 23.12 -2.08
N GLU A 134 -4.88 24.29 -2.57
CA GLU A 134 -4.76 25.58 -1.88
C GLU A 134 -5.36 25.60 -0.46
N SER A 135 -6.38 24.79 -0.16
CA SER A 135 -7.08 24.84 1.14
C SER A 135 -6.41 24.07 2.28
N LYS A 136 -5.50 23.12 2.00
CA LYS A 136 -4.92 22.24 3.03
C LYS A 136 -3.41 22.38 3.21
N TYR A 137 -2.68 22.84 2.19
CA TYR A 137 -1.22 22.72 2.18
C TYR A 137 -0.48 23.85 1.42
N GLY A 138 -1.19 24.89 0.95
CA GLY A 138 -0.58 26.18 0.60
C GLY A 138 0.27 26.25 -0.70
N THR A 139 0.10 25.33 -1.66
CA THR A 139 0.76 25.42 -2.98
C THR A 139 -0.25 25.66 -4.12
N THR A 140 0.17 26.46 -5.11
CA THR A 140 -0.63 26.97 -6.25
C THR A 140 -0.59 26.07 -7.50
N TYR A 141 0.20 25.02 -7.44
CA TYR A 141 0.25 23.96 -8.43
C TYR A 141 -0.11 22.68 -7.70
N ASN A 142 -1.04 21.87 -8.25
CA ASN A 142 -1.15 20.41 -8.15
C ASN A 142 -2.58 19.89 -7.93
N ASN A 143 -2.89 18.87 -8.72
CA ASN A 143 -4.09 18.05 -8.70
C ASN A 143 -3.86 16.91 -7.67
N LEU A 144 -4.22 17.10 -6.39
CA LEU A 144 -4.12 16.04 -5.37
C LEU A 144 -5.42 15.25 -5.29
N ARG A 145 -5.35 13.92 -5.12
CA ARG A 145 -6.47 13.08 -4.68
C ARG A 145 -6.34 12.80 -3.19
N PRO A 146 -7.03 13.53 -2.29
CA PRO A 146 -6.77 13.44 -0.84
C PRO A 146 -6.93 12.03 -0.25
N ASN A 147 -7.89 11.28 -0.76
CA ASN A 147 -8.14 9.91 -0.32
C ASN A 147 -7.03 8.94 -0.77
N VAL A 148 -6.53 9.08 -2.01
CA VAL A 148 -5.43 8.26 -2.54
C VAL A 148 -4.11 8.61 -1.84
N ASP A 149 -3.87 9.90 -1.58
CA ASP A 149 -2.74 10.37 -0.77
C ASP A 149 -2.76 9.77 0.64
N LYS A 150 -3.91 9.83 1.32
CA LYS A 150 -4.06 9.23 2.65
C LYS A 150 -3.82 7.72 2.63
N LEU A 151 -4.37 7.02 1.65
CA LEU A 151 -4.13 5.60 1.45
C LEU A 151 -2.65 5.30 1.23
N ALA A 152 -1.97 6.08 0.38
CA ALA A 152 -0.56 5.93 0.08
C ALA A 152 0.31 6.07 1.33
N ASN A 153 0.04 7.07 2.18
CA ASN A 153 0.77 7.25 3.43
C ASN A 153 0.62 6.04 4.36
N ILE A 154 -0.60 5.50 4.52
CA ILE A 154 -0.83 4.31 5.35
C ILE A 154 -0.14 3.09 4.76
N CYS A 155 -0.22 2.90 3.44
CA CYS A 155 0.47 1.80 2.74
C CYS A 155 1.98 1.88 2.94
N ALA A 156 2.58 3.04 2.71
CA ALA A 156 4.01 3.28 2.89
C ALA A 156 4.44 3.04 4.35
N TYR A 157 3.62 3.45 5.33
CA TYR A 157 3.86 3.14 6.73
C TYR A 157 3.98 1.64 6.96
N PHE A 158 3.02 0.83 6.53
CA PHE A 158 3.08 -0.62 6.75
C PHE A 158 4.20 -1.32 5.98
N ILE A 159 4.62 -0.78 4.83
CA ILE A 159 5.76 -1.27 4.06
C ILE A 159 7.09 -0.95 4.79
N ASP A 160 7.24 0.27 5.30
CA ASP A 160 8.47 0.75 5.93
C ASP A 160 8.64 0.29 7.40
N HIS A 161 7.56 -0.19 8.05
CA HIS A 161 7.58 -0.63 9.45
C HIS A 161 7.52 -2.16 9.60
N PRO A 162 8.59 -2.92 9.38
CA PRO A 162 8.61 -4.35 9.70
C PRO A 162 8.57 -4.56 11.23
N THR A 163 7.37 -4.51 11.80
CA THR A 163 7.12 -4.70 13.23
C THR A 163 6.69 -6.14 13.48
N TRP A 164 7.02 -6.69 14.65
CA TRP A 164 6.61 -8.03 15.08
C TRP A 164 5.66 -7.94 16.27
N LYS A 165 4.56 -8.69 16.23
CA LYS A 165 3.65 -8.86 17.37
C LYS A 165 3.08 -10.28 17.34
N GLN A 166 3.16 -10.96 18.49
CA GLN A 166 2.56 -12.28 18.71
C GLN A 166 2.89 -13.32 17.62
N GLY A 167 4.13 -13.30 17.10
CA GLY A 167 4.60 -14.27 16.10
C GLY A 167 4.26 -13.93 14.64
N ALA A 168 3.53 -12.83 14.38
CA ALA A 168 3.34 -12.28 13.05
C ALA A 168 4.22 -11.03 12.85
N LYS A 169 4.53 -10.73 11.59
CA LYS A 169 5.22 -9.49 11.17
C LYS A 169 4.46 -8.78 10.04
N TYR A 170 4.72 -7.49 9.89
CA TYR A 170 4.53 -6.83 8.59
C TYR A 170 5.70 -7.22 7.67
N ASP A 171 5.39 -7.71 6.47
CA ASP A 171 6.34 -8.16 5.44
C ASP A 171 5.76 -7.84 4.04
N ILE A 172 5.34 -6.60 3.86
CA ILE A 172 4.63 -6.17 2.66
C ILE A 172 5.65 -5.65 1.65
N PRO A 173 5.83 -6.30 0.49
CA PRO A 173 6.68 -5.77 -0.56
C PRO A 173 6.01 -4.58 -1.23
N PHE A 174 6.79 -3.54 -1.55
CA PHE A 174 6.33 -2.47 -2.43
C PHE A 174 6.23 -2.96 -3.88
N GLN A 175 5.06 -3.52 -4.22
CA GLN A 175 4.73 -3.94 -5.59
C GLN A 175 3.22 -4.01 -5.78
N ARG A 176 2.74 -3.84 -7.02
CA ARG A 176 1.38 -4.24 -7.40
C ARG A 176 1.30 -5.75 -7.48
N ILE A 177 0.26 -6.32 -6.87
CA ILE A 177 -0.18 -7.67 -7.17
C ILE A 177 -0.52 -7.75 -8.66
N GLN A 178 0.07 -8.70 -9.36
CA GLN A 178 -0.16 -8.97 -10.77
C GLN A 178 -1.14 -10.13 -10.94
N GLY A 179 -1.97 -10.07 -11.97
CA GLY A 179 -3.00 -11.07 -12.24
C GLY A 179 -4.13 -11.08 -11.20
N ASP A 180 -4.92 -12.15 -11.23
CA ASP A 180 -5.99 -12.42 -10.27
C ASP A 180 -6.02 -13.90 -9.85
N ALA A 181 -6.99 -14.27 -9.02
CA ALA A 181 -7.08 -15.62 -8.49
C ALA A 181 -7.23 -16.70 -9.57
N TYR A 182 -7.83 -16.42 -10.74
CA TYR A 182 -7.96 -17.38 -11.83
C TYR A 182 -6.61 -17.73 -12.48
N ASP A 183 -5.59 -16.90 -12.30
CA ASP A 183 -4.23 -17.18 -12.78
C ASP A 183 -3.48 -18.19 -11.89
N TYR A 184 -4.04 -18.57 -10.74
CA TYR A 184 -3.39 -19.41 -9.73
C TYR A 184 -4.09 -20.76 -9.55
N PRO A 185 -3.35 -21.82 -9.14
CA PRO A 185 -3.95 -23.12 -8.85
C PRO A 185 -5.13 -23.01 -7.87
N ASN A 186 -6.20 -23.76 -8.15
CA ASN A 186 -7.44 -23.77 -7.37
C ASN A 186 -8.12 -22.39 -7.26
N ASN A 187 -7.92 -21.50 -8.23
CA ASN A 187 -8.48 -20.15 -8.24
C ASN A 187 -8.14 -19.37 -6.96
N THR A 188 -6.90 -19.50 -6.49
CA THR A 188 -6.45 -18.97 -5.19
C THR A 188 -5.16 -18.17 -5.34
N LEU A 189 -5.29 -16.85 -5.43
CA LEU A 189 -4.17 -15.91 -5.56
C LEU A 189 -3.19 -16.05 -4.39
N ASN A 190 -1.88 -16.10 -4.64
CA ASN A 190 -0.88 -16.16 -3.56
C ASN A 190 0.26 -15.16 -3.73
N MET A 191 -0.04 -13.95 -4.19
CA MET A 191 0.94 -12.90 -4.42
C MET A 191 0.85 -11.82 -3.34
N PRO A 192 1.96 -11.48 -2.65
CA PRO A 192 2.01 -10.38 -1.70
C PRO A 192 2.12 -9.02 -2.41
N GLY A 193 1.80 -7.94 -1.70
CA GLY A 193 1.87 -6.56 -2.19
C GLY A 193 0.54 -5.81 -2.14
N ILE A 194 0.39 -4.80 -2.99
CA ILE A 194 -0.79 -3.92 -3.04
C ILE A 194 -1.75 -4.41 -4.13
N GLY A 195 -3.00 -4.69 -3.77
CA GLY A 195 -3.99 -5.25 -4.69
C GLY A 195 -5.41 -4.74 -4.46
N GLY A 196 -6.29 -5.04 -5.40
CA GLY A 196 -7.72 -4.79 -5.30
C GLY A 196 -8.51 -6.06 -4.99
N HIS A 197 -9.73 -5.89 -4.49
CA HIS A 197 -10.63 -7.00 -4.20
C HIS A 197 -10.93 -7.88 -5.42
N TYR A 198 -11.05 -7.25 -6.60
CA TYR A 198 -11.29 -7.94 -7.87
C TYR A 198 -10.23 -9.00 -8.18
N GLN A 199 -9.00 -8.85 -7.67
CA GLN A 199 -7.93 -9.82 -7.87
C GLN A 199 -8.08 -11.04 -6.97
N VAL A 200 -8.57 -10.83 -5.74
CA VAL A 200 -8.74 -11.89 -4.75
C VAL A 200 -9.98 -12.74 -5.04
N THR A 201 -11.07 -12.10 -5.48
CA THR A 201 -12.35 -12.76 -5.80
C THR A 201 -12.89 -12.36 -7.18
N PRO A 202 -12.16 -12.68 -8.27
CA PRO A 202 -12.52 -12.26 -9.62
C PRO A 202 -13.89 -12.79 -10.06
N GLY A 203 -14.62 -11.99 -10.83
CA GLY A 203 -15.97 -12.31 -11.33
C GLY A 203 -17.12 -12.05 -10.35
N ASN A 204 -16.87 -12.12 -9.04
CA ASN A 204 -17.84 -11.73 -8.00
C ASN A 204 -17.62 -10.28 -7.53
N LYS A 205 -16.38 -9.80 -7.60
CA LYS A 205 -15.96 -8.48 -7.15
C LYS A 205 -15.27 -7.73 -8.27
N THR A 206 -15.52 -6.43 -8.32
CA THR A 206 -14.96 -5.51 -9.31
C THR A 206 -14.27 -4.32 -8.67
N ASP A 207 -14.38 -4.15 -7.35
CA ASP A 207 -13.76 -3.08 -6.58
C ASP A 207 -12.22 -3.26 -6.48
N PRO A 208 -11.45 -2.15 -6.47
CA PRO A 208 -11.91 -0.76 -6.35
C PRO A 208 -12.41 -0.11 -7.65
N GLY A 209 -12.44 -0.87 -8.75
CA GLY A 209 -13.02 -0.45 -10.03
C GLY A 209 -12.01 0.04 -11.05
N ILE A 210 -12.46 0.13 -12.31
CA ILE A 210 -11.63 0.56 -13.44
C ILE A 210 -11.12 2.01 -13.31
N TYR A 211 -11.81 2.83 -12.51
CA TYR A 211 -11.42 4.22 -12.30
C TYR A 211 -10.43 4.43 -11.16
N PHE A 212 -10.12 3.38 -10.37
CA PHE A 212 -9.18 3.52 -9.28
C PHE A 212 -7.79 3.90 -9.82
N PRO A 213 -7.17 4.99 -9.33
CA PRO A 213 -5.93 5.53 -9.90
C PRO A 213 -4.72 4.78 -9.35
N TRP A 214 -4.50 3.56 -9.84
CA TRP A 214 -3.40 2.70 -9.39
C TRP A 214 -2.03 3.34 -9.57
N ASP A 215 -1.80 4.03 -10.69
CA ASP A 215 -0.51 4.68 -10.97
C ASP A 215 -0.23 5.79 -9.94
N ASP A 216 -1.22 6.63 -9.65
CA ASP A 216 -1.10 7.67 -8.61
C ASP A 216 -0.83 7.05 -7.24
N LEU A 217 -1.53 5.98 -6.86
CA LEU A 217 -1.28 5.29 -5.58
C LEU A 217 0.16 4.79 -5.50
N MET A 218 0.65 4.10 -6.53
CA MET A 218 2.01 3.55 -6.51
C MET A 218 3.06 4.65 -6.47
N LEU A 219 2.89 5.72 -7.25
CA LEU A 219 3.77 6.89 -7.24
C LEU A 219 3.78 7.59 -5.87
N PHE A 220 2.62 7.74 -5.22
CA PHE A 220 2.55 8.37 -3.90
C PHE A 220 3.17 7.49 -2.81
N VAL A 221 2.98 6.16 -2.87
CA VAL A 221 3.64 5.24 -1.92
C VAL A 221 5.16 5.34 -2.05
N ASP A 222 5.68 5.32 -3.28
CA ASP A 222 7.11 5.47 -3.57
C ASP A 222 7.65 6.79 -3.00
N SER A 223 6.93 7.89 -3.21
CA SER A 223 7.24 9.21 -2.66
C SER A 223 7.39 9.22 -1.14
N TYR A 224 6.46 8.57 -0.41
CA TYR A 224 6.57 8.43 1.04
C TYR A 224 7.77 7.57 1.44
N LEU A 225 8.03 6.46 0.74
CA LEU A 225 9.15 5.54 1.04
C LEU A 225 10.52 6.18 0.78
N GLU A 226 10.65 6.97 -0.28
CA GLU A 226 11.88 7.68 -0.63
C GLU A 226 12.10 8.95 0.21
N ASN A 227 11.12 9.35 1.03
CA ASN A 227 11.06 10.66 1.68
C ASN A 227 11.23 11.80 0.65
N ASN A 228 10.63 11.62 -0.52
CA ASN A 228 10.80 12.50 -1.67
C ASN A 228 9.58 13.42 -1.83
N GLU A 229 9.56 14.50 -1.04
CA GLU A 229 8.49 15.50 -1.08
C GLU A 229 8.29 16.15 -2.48
N ASN A 230 9.23 15.98 -3.41
CA ASN A 230 9.21 16.58 -4.74
C ASN A 230 8.36 15.81 -5.77
N ILE A 231 7.81 14.62 -5.49
CA ILE A 231 6.96 13.88 -6.47
C ILE A 231 5.54 14.46 -6.56
N TYR A 232 5.10 15.27 -5.60
CA TYR A 232 3.93 16.12 -5.80
C TYR A 232 4.20 17.22 -6.84
N TRP A 233 5.46 17.48 -7.22
CA TRP A 233 5.78 18.36 -8.34
C TRP A 233 5.45 17.63 -9.65
N PRO A 234 4.68 18.25 -10.57
CA PRO A 234 4.24 17.55 -11.75
C PRO A 234 5.47 17.23 -12.61
N VAL A 235 5.78 15.94 -12.78
CA VAL A 235 6.15 15.49 -14.12
C VAL A 235 5.01 15.99 -15.00
N GLN A 236 5.32 16.86 -15.95
CA GLN A 236 4.36 17.36 -16.94
C GLN A 236 3.76 16.14 -17.65
N VAL A 237 2.68 15.57 -17.11
CA VAL A 237 1.89 14.55 -17.80
C VAL A 237 1.25 15.29 -18.96
N PRO A 238 1.59 14.97 -20.22
CA PRO A 238 0.93 15.60 -21.34
C PRO A 238 -0.56 15.23 -21.24
N GLU A 239 -1.41 16.24 -21.21
CA GLU A 239 -2.87 16.11 -21.35
C GLU A 239 -3.21 15.02 -22.40
N PRO A 240 -4.16 14.09 -22.11
CA PRO A 240 -4.50 12.99 -23.02
C PRO A 240 -5.15 13.45 -24.35
N ALA A 241 -5.18 14.76 -24.64
CA ALA A 241 -5.61 15.32 -25.92
C ALA A 241 -4.53 15.35 -27.02
N SER A 242 -3.30 14.88 -26.77
CA SER A 242 -2.20 14.98 -27.76
C SER A 242 -1.77 13.66 -28.44
N ILE A 243 -2.36 12.51 -28.07
CA ILE A 243 -2.10 11.23 -28.76
C ILE A 243 -2.86 11.10 -30.12
N LEU A 244 -3.65 12.09 -30.53
CA LEU A 244 -4.38 12.06 -31.80
C LEU A 244 -3.81 12.91 -32.95
N LEU A 245 -2.55 13.38 -32.87
CA LEU A 245 -1.95 14.24 -33.90
C LEU A 245 -0.52 13.85 -34.34
N LEU A 246 -0.15 12.57 -34.21
CA LEU A 246 1.11 12.02 -34.75
C LEU A 246 0.94 10.80 -35.68
N SER A 247 -0.25 10.62 -36.29
CA SER A 247 -0.46 9.57 -37.31
C SER A 247 -0.95 10.07 -38.67
N LEU A 248 -1.00 11.39 -38.93
CA LEU A 248 -1.42 11.94 -40.25
C LEU A 248 -0.46 12.98 -40.85
N GLY A 249 0.83 12.95 -40.48
CA GLY A 249 1.84 13.89 -40.98
C GLY A 249 2.93 13.30 -41.89
N SER A 250 2.89 12.01 -42.23
CA SER A 250 4.01 11.33 -42.92
C SER A 250 3.62 10.62 -44.22
N LEU A 251 2.61 11.14 -44.93
CA LEU A 251 2.18 10.63 -46.24
C LEU A 251 1.87 11.78 -47.22
N ALA A 252 2.79 12.74 -47.33
CA ALA A 252 2.70 13.77 -48.38
C ALA A 252 4.08 14.35 -48.76
N LEU A 253 5.09 13.50 -49.01
CA LEU A 253 6.28 13.91 -49.76
C LEU A 253 7.02 12.65 -50.25
N ILE A 254 6.64 12.15 -51.43
CA ILE A 254 7.52 11.50 -52.42
C ILE A 254 6.75 11.44 -53.75
N ARG A 255 7.42 11.92 -54.81
CA ARG A 255 7.11 11.87 -56.26
C ARG A 255 6.28 13.00 -56.90
N ARG A 256 7.01 14.07 -57.27
CA ARG A 256 6.98 14.61 -58.64
C ARG A 256 8.40 14.92 -59.11
N ARG A 257 8.99 14.00 -59.86
CA ARG A 257 9.68 14.18 -61.15
C ARG A 257 9.69 12.84 -61.85
#